data_AF-G2NAS1-F1
#
_entry.id   AF-G2NAS1-F1
#
_cell.length_a   1.000
_cell.length_b   1.000
_cell.length_c   1.000
_cell.angle_alpha   90.00
_cell.angle_beta   90.00
_cell.angle_gamma   90.00
#
_symmetry.space_group_name_H-M   'P 1'
#
loop_
_entity.id
_entity.type
_entity.pdbx_description
1 polymer ?
#
loop_
_entity_poly.entity_id
_entity_poly.type
_entity_poly.pdbx_seq_one_letter_code
_entity_poly.pdbx_strand_id
1 'polypeptide(L)'
;MALCILAQPPSIKMQRNVALYFAMAAGIEGEVMARKAVSGAVTWGLFAAWAVHDAEELATMARWARSARPRLQERFPGMPDGIRRRLDLPQRQVNIAIGLMGGVVAAASAAGARSGGRSPFFQTVLVGFGLHGAVHLAQSAACRGYTPGVVTAPLVVIPYTVRAVRHLAAAGVPVRGGRAAVTGLLLFPVAVAGVHGLARRIGRTGPAARPDR
;
A
#
# COMPACT_ATOMS: atom_id res chain seq x y z
N MET A 1 -2.23 -72.70 -33.23
CA MET A 1 -2.83 -72.41 -31.91
C MET A 1 -1.93 -71.41 -31.19
N ALA A 2 -1.91 -70.19 -31.72
CA ALA A 2 -1.11 -69.07 -31.27
C ALA A 2 -2.09 -67.91 -31.03
N LEU A 3 -2.51 -67.75 -29.78
CA LEU A 3 -3.13 -66.55 -29.21
C LEU A 3 -3.31 -66.84 -27.71
N CYS A 4 -3.26 -65.81 -26.87
CA CYS A 4 -3.45 -65.83 -25.39
C CYS A 4 -2.19 -65.93 -24.49
N ILE A 5 -1.06 -65.30 -24.84
CA ILE A 5 -0.03 -64.94 -23.85
C ILE A 5 0.31 -63.44 -23.97
N LEU A 6 -0.67 -62.53 -23.82
CA LEU A 6 -0.40 -61.11 -23.55
C LEU A 6 -1.66 -60.45 -22.96
N ALA A 7 -1.99 -60.75 -21.69
CA ALA A 7 -2.86 -59.93 -20.84
C ALA A 7 -2.95 -60.54 -19.43
N GLN A 8 -1.84 -60.58 -18.69
CA GLN A 8 -1.93 -60.75 -17.23
C GLN A 8 -2.35 -59.39 -16.67
N PRO A 9 -3.53 -59.27 -16.02
CA PRO A 9 -3.92 -58.01 -15.41
C PRO A 9 -2.90 -57.65 -14.31
N PRO A 10 -2.48 -56.38 -14.23
CA PRO A 10 -1.50 -55.95 -13.23
C PRO A 10 -1.97 -56.33 -11.82
N SER A 11 -1.05 -56.86 -11.01
CA SER A 11 -1.37 -57.31 -9.65
C SER A 11 -2.02 -56.19 -8.82
N ILE A 12 -2.93 -56.56 -7.92
CA ILE A 12 -3.68 -55.63 -7.05
C ILE A 12 -2.74 -54.67 -6.30
N LYS A 13 -1.53 -55.12 -5.93
CA LYS A 13 -0.51 -54.28 -5.29
C LYS A 13 0.04 -53.21 -6.23
N MET A 14 0.22 -53.51 -7.51
CA MET A 14 0.71 -52.55 -8.51
C MET A 14 -0.36 -51.50 -8.83
N GLN A 15 -1.61 -51.91 -8.99
CA GLN A 15 -2.76 -51.00 -9.19
C GLN A 15 -2.91 -50.01 -8.02
N ARG A 16 -2.74 -50.47 -6.78
CA ARG A 16 -2.83 -49.62 -5.59
C ARG A 16 -1.68 -48.62 -5.48
N ASN A 17 -0.46 -49.02 -5.85
CA ASN A 17 0.71 -48.13 -5.84
C ASN A 17 0.61 -47.05 -6.92
N VAL A 18 0.10 -47.39 -8.11
CA VAL A 18 -0.16 -46.43 -9.19
C VAL A 18 -1.26 -45.44 -8.79
N ALA A 19 -2.36 -45.92 -8.18
CA ALA A 19 -3.43 -45.05 -7.67
C ALA A 19 -2.95 -44.11 -6.55
N LEU A 20 -2.08 -44.58 -5.64
CA LEU A 20 -1.44 -43.75 -4.62
C LEU A 20 -0.52 -42.70 -5.24
N TYR A 21 0.24 -43.06 -6.27
CA TYR A 21 1.11 -42.13 -6.99
C TYR A 21 0.30 -41.05 -7.71
N PHE A 22 -0.81 -41.41 -8.39
CA PHE A 22 -1.69 -40.43 -9.01
C PHE A 22 -2.45 -39.57 -7.99
N ALA A 23 -2.88 -40.13 -6.85
CA ALA A 23 -3.52 -39.35 -5.78
C ALA A 23 -2.53 -38.39 -5.11
N MET A 24 -1.28 -38.81 -4.92
CA MET A 24 -0.20 -37.97 -4.40
C MET A 24 0.24 -36.91 -5.42
N ALA A 25 0.39 -37.27 -6.70
CA ALA A 25 0.72 -36.33 -7.77
C ALA A 25 -0.41 -35.32 -8.00
N ALA A 26 -1.68 -35.75 -8.00
CA ALA A 26 -2.84 -34.86 -8.07
C ALA A 26 -3.00 -34.02 -6.80
N GLY A 27 -2.60 -34.53 -5.63
CA GLY A 27 -2.55 -33.78 -4.38
C GLY A 27 -1.45 -32.70 -4.38
N ILE A 28 -0.27 -33.03 -4.92
CA ILE A 28 0.85 -32.10 -5.09
C ILE A 28 0.53 -31.07 -6.17
N GLU A 29 -0.03 -31.47 -7.31
CA GLU A 29 -0.50 -30.55 -8.34
C GLU A 29 -1.67 -29.70 -7.84
N GLY A 30 -2.56 -30.25 -7.01
CA GLY A 30 -3.62 -29.50 -6.33
C GLY A 30 -3.09 -28.46 -5.34
N GLU A 31 -2.08 -28.79 -4.54
CA GLU A 31 -1.39 -27.86 -3.63
C GLU A 31 -0.54 -26.81 -4.37
N VAL A 32 0.12 -27.21 -5.47
CA VAL A 32 0.94 -26.34 -6.32
C VAL A 32 0.05 -25.39 -7.15
N MET A 33 -1.13 -25.83 -7.58
CA MET A 33 -2.14 -25.00 -8.24
C MET A 33 -2.94 -24.12 -7.25
N ALA A 34 -2.99 -24.48 -5.97
CA ALA A 34 -3.68 -23.74 -4.90
C ALA A 34 -2.80 -22.71 -4.15
N ARG A 35 -1.59 -22.38 -4.63
CA ARG A 35 -0.94 -21.09 -4.34
C ARG A 35 -0.95 -20.21 -5.59
N LYS A 36 -2.12 -19.70 -5.96
CA LYS A 36 -2.21 -18.66 -7.00
C LYS A 36 -1.33 -17.48 -6.58
N ALA A 37 -0.24 -17.24 -7.32
CA ALA A 37 0.54 -16.04 -7.14
C ALA A 37 -0.39 -14.83 -7.24
N VAL A 38 -0.32 -13.94 -6.26
CA VAL A 38 -1.10 -12.69 -6.26
C VAL A 38 -0.71 -11.93 -7.52
N SER A 39 -1.71 -11.62 -8.36
CA SER A 39 -1.47 -10.92 -9.63
C SER A 39 -0.73 -9.60 -9.40
N GLY A 40 0.21 -9.28 -10.29
CA GLY A 40 0.91 -7.99 -10.28
C GLY A 40 -0.03 -6.79 -10.29
N ALA A 41 -1.26 -6.95 -10.81
CA ALA A 41 -2.30 -5.92 -10.77
C ALA A 41 -2.70 -5.55 -9.33
N VAL A 42 -2.72 -6.51 -8.40
CA VAL A 42 -3.02 -6.24 -6.99
C VAL A 42 -1.85 -5.47 -6.36
N THR A 43 -0.61 -5.83 -6.64
CA THR A 43 0.54 -5.19 -5.98
C THR A 43 0.84 -3.81 -6.56
N TRP A 44 0.78 -3.64 -7.87
CA TRP A 44 0.93 -2.33 -8.54
C TRP A 44 -0.30 -1.44 -8.38
N GLY A 45 -1.46 -2.02 -8.09
CA GLY A 45 -2.65 -1.29 -7.68
C GLY A 45 -2.40 -0.39 -6.47
N LEU A 46 -1.44 -0.71 -5.60
CA LEU A 46 -1.07 0.13 -4.46
C LEU A 46 -0.50 1.46 -4.93
N PHE A 47 0.46 1.41 -5.86
CA PHE A 47 1.05 2.60 -6.43
C PHE A 47 0.02 3.42 -7.22
N ALA A 48 -0.84 2.77 -8.00
CA ALA A 48 -1.89 3.46 -8.74
C ALA A 48 -2.91 4.14 -7.81
N ALA A 49 -3.39 3.44 -6.77
CA ALA A 49 -4.30 4.00 -5.78
C ALA A 49 -3.66 5.16 -5.00
N TRP A 50 -2.38 5.02 -4.63
CA TRP A 50 -1.61 6.10 -4.02
C TRP A 50 -1.53 7.31 -4.93
N ALA A 51 -1.17 7.13 -6.20
CA ALA A 51 -1.02 8.24 -7.14
C ALA A 51 -2.34 9.02 -7.34
N VAL A 52 -3.48 8.33 -7.40
CA VAL A 52 -4.81 8.97 -7.47
C VAL A 52 -5.11 9.76 -6.19
N HIS A 53 -4.82 9.19 -5.02
CA HIS A 53 -5.03 9.85 -3.73
C HIS A 53 -4.14 11.09 -3.56
N ASP A 54 -2.85 10.96 -3.84
CA ASP A 54 -1.87 12.04 -3.74
C ASP A 54 -2.12 13.15 -4.79
N ALA A 55 -2.73 12.83 -5.94
CA ALA A 55 -3.14 13.85 -6.91
C ALA A 55 -4.23 14.77 -6.35
N GLU A 56 -5.20 14.23 -5.59
CA GLU A 56 -6.18 15.06 -4.86
C GLU A 56 -5.46 15.94 -3.84
N GLU A 57 -4.56 15.35 -3.04
CA GLU A 57 -3.81 16.09 -2.03
C GLU A 57 -2.98 17.22 -2.67
N LEU A 58 -2.23 16.94 -3.73
CA LEU A 58 -1.43 17.94 -4.47
C LEU A 58 -2.28 19.09 -4.98
N ALA A 59 -3.45 18.79 -5.56
CA ALA A 59 -4.32 19.80 -6.15
C ALA A 59 -4.98 20.71 -5.09
N THR A 60 -5.15 20.22 -3.86
CA THR A 60 -6.03 20.87 -2.87
C THR A 60 -5.30 21.38 -1.63
N MET A 61 -4.19 20.75 -1.24
CA MET A 61 -3.54 20.93 0.06
C MET A 61 -3.06 22.37 0.29
N ALA A 62 -2.40 23.01 -0.68
CA ALA A 62 -1.87 24.35 -0.46
C ALA A 62 -2.96 25.42 -0.35
N ARG A 63 -4.01 25.33 -1.17
CA ARG A 63 -5.16 26.23 -1.05
C ARG A 63 -5.89 26.00 0.27
N TRP A 64 -6.12 24.74 0.61
CA TRP A 64 -6.77 24.36 1.85
C TRP A 64 -5.99 24.87 3.06
N ALA A 65 -4.68 24.62 3.14
CA ALA A 65 -3.84 25.02 4.27
C ALA A 65 -3.88 26.54 4.53
N ARG A 66 -3.78 27.36 3.48
CA ARG A 66 -3.90 28.83 3.60
C ARG A 66 -5.26 29.26 4.16
N SER A 67 -6.34 28.66 3.67
CA SER A 67 -7.71 29.00 4.10
C SER A 67 -8.11 28.42 5.46
N ALA A 68 -7.54 27.27 5.82
CA ALA A 68 -7.87 26.54 7.04
C ALA A 68 -7.10 27.08 8.24
N ARG A 69 -5.91 27.67 8.03
CA ARG A 69 -5.01 28.13 9.09
C ARG A 69 -5.69 29.03 10.14
N PRO A 70 -6.40 30.12 9.81
CA PRO A 70 -7.04 30.96 10.83
C PRO A 70 -8.07 30.16 11.65
N ARG A 71 -8.94 29.41 10.96
CA ARG A 71 -10.00 28.59 11.59
C ARG A 71 -9.43 27.49 12.50
N LEU A 72 -8.32 26.88 12.10
CA LEU A 72 -7.63 25.86 12.88
C LEU A 72 -6.94 26.46 14.11
N GLN A 73 -6.39 27.67 14.01
CA GLN A 73 -5.80 28.37 15.15
C GLN A 73 -6.85 28.80 16.18
N GLU A 74 -7.99 29.30 15.72
CA GLU A 74 -9.14 29.63 16.58
C GLU A 74 -9.70 28.39 17.27
N ARG A 75 -9.85 27.29 16.52
CA ARG A 75 -10.45 26.05 17.05
C ARG A 75 -9.50 25.24 17.93
N PHE A 76 -8.19 25.35 17.70
CA PHE A 76 -7.14 24.65 18.44
C PHE A 76 -6.06 25.64 18.89
N PRO A 77 -6.33 26.51 19.88
CA PRO A 77 -5.39 27.56 20.31
C PRO A 77 -4.07 26.98 20.86
N GLY A 78 -4.09 25.77 21.41
CA GLY A 78 -2.90 25.04 21.87
C GLY A 78 -2.14 24.27 20.79
N MET A 79 -2.40 24.53 19.50
CA MET A 79 -1.77 23.78 18.40
C MET A 79 -0.24 23.86 18.45
N PRO A 80 0.47 22.71 18.53
CA PRO A 80 1.93 22.69 18.57
C PRO A 80 2.58 23.40 17.38
N ASP A 81 3.68 24.12 17.63
CA ASP A 81 4.41 24.86 16.59
C ASP A 81 4.83 23.98 15.41
N GLY A 82 5.10 22.70 15.66
CA GLY A 82 5.42 21.73 14.62
C GLY A 82 4.29 21.56 13.61
N ILE A 83 3.03 21.58 14.06
CA ILE A 83 1.84 21.49 13.19
C ILE A 83 1.64 22.83 12.48
N ARG A 84 1.78 23.95 13.19
CA ARG A 84 1.65 25.30 12.60
C ARG A 84 2.63 25.52 11.46
N ARG A 85 3.90 25.13 11.64
CA ARG A 85 4.94 25.18 10.59
C ARG A 85 4.64 24.29 9.38
N ARG A 86 3.86 23.21 9.55
CA ARG A 86 3.45 22.34 8.43
C ARG A 86 2.41 23.01 7.53
N LEU A 87 1.56 23.88 8.08
CA LEU A 87 0.58 24.66 7.31
C LEU A 87 1.26 25.72 6.42
N ASP A 88 2.47 26.15 6.80
CA ASP A 88 3.24 27.18 6.10
C ASP A 88 4.35 26.58 5.19
N LEU A 89 4.26 25.28 4.85
CA LEU A 89 5.26 24.63 3.99
C LEU A 89 5.19 25.13 2.54
N PRO A 90 6.34 25.45 1.91
CA PRO A 90 6.35 25.87 0.52
C PRO A 90 5.97 24.70 -0.40
N GLN A 91 5.18 24.98 -1.44
CA GLN A 91 4.69 23.97 -2.41
C GLN A 91 5.82 23.10 -2.98
N ARG A 92 6.97 23.70 -3.28
CA ARG A 92 8.14 22.96 -3.79
C ARG A 92 8.59 21.86 -2.82
N GLN A 93 8.57 22.11 -1.52
CA GLN A 93 8.94 21.10 -0.52
C GLN A 93 7.89 20.00 -0.41
N VAL A 94 6.61 20.35 -0.53
CA VAL A 94 5.51 19.38 -0.60
C VAL A 94 5.67 18.47 -1.81
N ASN A 95 5.92 19.04 -2.99
CA ASN A 95 6.12 18.28 -4.23
C ASN A 95 7.31 17.32 -4.13
N ILE A 96 8.45 17.76 -3.57
CA ILE A 96 9.61 16.88 -3.37
C ILE A 96 9.28 15.75 -2.38
N ALA A 97 8.60 16.06 -1.27
CA ALA A 97 8.21 15.05 -0.29
C ALA A 97 7.26 14.00 -0.89
N ILE A 98 6.32 14.43 -1.72
CA ILE A 98 5.38 13.56 -2.44
C ILE A 98 6.10 12.67 -3.45
N GLY A 99 7.04 13.22 -4.23
CA GLY A 99 7.88 12.43 -5.14
C GLY A 99 8.70 11.36 -4.40
N LEU A 100 9.30 11.70 -3.26
CA LEU A 100 10.03 10.76 -2.42
C LEU A 100 9.12 9.66 -1.87
N MET A 101 7.93 10.01 -1.39
CA MET A 101 6.96 9.04 -0.90
C MET A 101 6.47 8.12 -2.03
N GLY A 102 6.24 8.66 -3.22
CA GLY A 102 5.92 7.89 -4.42
C GLY A 102 6.99 6.85 -4.74
N GLY A 103 8.27 7.20 -4.58
CA GLY A 103 9.39 6.24 -4.69
C GLY A 103 9.29 5.09 -3.67
N VAL A 104 8.96 5.39 -2.41
CA VAL A 104 8.77 4.37 -1.36
C VAL A 104 7.60 3.45 -1.70
N VAL A 105 6.46 4.01 -2.12
CA VAL A 105 5.26 3.23 -2.47
C VAL A 105 5.49 2.38 -3.74
N ALA A 106 6.19 2.92 -4.73
CA ALA A 106 6.59 2.17 -5.92
C ALA A 106 7.53 1.01 -5.56
N ALA A 107 8.53 1.25 -4.71
CA ALA A 107 9.44 0.20 -4.24
C ALA A 107 8.71 -0.89 -3.45
N ALA A 108 7.74 -0.51 -2.61
CA ALA A 108 6.89 -1.45 -1.89
C ALA A 108 6.03 -2.28 -2.86
N SER A 109 5.43 -1.65 -3.86
CA SER A 109 4.62 -2.30 -4.90
C SER A 109 5.45 -3.30 -5.70
N ALA A 110 6.67 -2.92 -6.10
CA ALA A 110 7.61 -3.80 -6.80
C ALA A 110 8.07 -4.98 -5.93
N ALA A 111 8.34 -4.74 -4.64
CA ALA A 111 8.67 -5.81 -3.69
C ALA A 111 7.47 -6.77 -3.48
N GLY A 112 6.24 -6.24 -3.47
CA GLY A 112 5.02 -7.01 -3.48
C GLY A 112 4.93 -7.89 -4.72
N ALA A 113 5.11 -7.31 -5.91
CA ALA A 113 5.04 -8.03 -7.18
C ALA A 113 6.03 -9.20 -7.23
N ARG A 114 7.32 -8.94 -6.88
CA ARG A 114 8.37 -9.97 -6.86
C ARG A 114 8.12 -11.11 -5.86
N SER A 115 7.37 -10.85 -4.80
CA SER A 115 7.12 -11.82 -3.73
C SER A 115 5.73 -12.48 -3.81
N GLY A 116 4.91 -12.12 -4.81
CA GLY A 116 3.50 -12.51 -4.85
C GLY A 116 2.73 -12.01 -3.62
N GLY A 117 3.02 -10.79 -3.16
CA GLY A 117 2.37 -10.14 -2.02
C GLY A 117 2.91 -10.53 -0.63
N ARG A 118 3.92 -11.40 -0.54
CA ARG A 118 4.49 -11.88 0.74
C ARG A 118 5.48 -10.92 1.39
N SER A 119 5.96 -9.90 0.68
CA SER A 119 6.92 -8.93 1.20
C SER A 119 6.36 -8.21 2.44
N PRO A 120 7.05 -8.27 3.60
CA PRO A 120 6.65 -7.53 4.79
C PRO A 120 6.61 -6.02 4.54
N PHE A 121 7.51 -5.52 3.69
CA PHE A 121 7.54 -4.11 3.31
C PHE A 121 6.27 -3.72 2.54
N PHE A 122 5.90 -4.51 1.52
CA PHE A 122 4.64 -4.32 0.79
C PHE A 122 3.43 -4.35 1.71
N GLN A 123 3.31 -5.38 2.56
CA GLN A 123 2.16 -5.52 3.45
C GLN A 123 2.07 -4.39 4.48
N THR A 124 3.21 -3.93 5.00
CA THR A 124 3.27 -2.78 5.92
C THR A 124 2.82 -1.50 5.23
N VAL A 125 3.30 -1.23 4.02
CA VAL A 125 2.89 -0.04 3.26
C VAL A 125 1.43 -0.12 2.84
N LEU A 126 0.93 -1.30 2.44
CA LEU A 126 -0.48 -1.51 2.09
C LEU A 126 -1.40 -1.22 3.29
N VAL A 127 -1.10 -1.76 4.46
CA VAL A 127 -1.89 -1.51 5.68
C VAL A 127 -1.76 -0.05 6.12
N GLY A 128 -0.54 0.51 6.09
CA GLY A 128 -0.28 1.92 6.38
C GLY A 128 -1.06 2.87 5.46
N PHE A 129 -1.15 2.54 4.17
CA PHE A 129 -1.95 3.29 3.19
C PHE A 129 -3.44 3.28 3.54
N GLY A 130 -4.00 2.12 3.92
CA GLY A 130 -5.37 2.04 4.42
C GLY A 130 -5.62 2.89 5.67
N LEU A 131 -4.69 2.84 6.63
CA LEU A 131 -4.76 3.64 7.86
C LEU A 131 -4.65 5.14 7.57
N HIS A 132 -3.80 5.54 6.63
CA HIS A 132 -3.69 6.93 6.15
C HIS A 132 -5.03 7.46 5.64
N GLY A 133 -5.75 6.67 4.84
CA GLY A 133 -7.11 7.00 4.41
C GLY A 133 -8.07 7.22 5.59
N ALA A 134 -7.99 6.39 6.63
CA ALA A 134 -8.81 6.56 7.83
C ALA A 134 -8.45 7.85 8.61
N VAL A 135 -7.16 8.22 8.65
CA VAL A 135 -6.72 9.49 9.25
C VAL A 135 -7.34 10.68 8.55
N HIS A 136 -7.44 10.69 7.22
CA HIS A 136 -8.12 11.75 6.47
C HIS A 136 -9.59 11.90 6.82
N LEU A 137 -10.30 10.78 6.95
CA LEU A 137 -11.70 10.80 7.38
C LEU A 137 -11.84 11.37 8.81
N ALA A 138 -10.95 10.97 9.72
CA ALA A 138 -10.93 11.49 11.08
C ALA A 138 -10.60 13.01 11.11
N GLN A 139 -9.67 13.47 10.28
CA GLN A 139 -9.33 14.88 10.13
C GLN A 139 -10.50 15.69 9.60
N SER A 140 -11.20 15.19 8.58
CA SER A 140 -12.41 15.84 8.05
C SER A 140 -13.54 15.91 9.06
N ALA A 141 -13.76 14.84 9.82
CA ALA A 141 -14.75 14.83 10.90
C ALA A 141 -14.38 15.86 11.99
N ALA A 142 -13.11 15.89 12.41
CA ALA A 142 -12.62 16.87 13.38
C ALA A 142 -12.74 18.30 12.87
N CYS A 143 -12.44 18.55 11.59
CA CYS A 143 -12.57 19.85 10.96
C CYS A 143 -14.03 20.23 10.66
N ARG A 144 -14.97 19.26 10.70
CA ARG A 144 -16.37 19.41 10.27
C ARG A 144 -16.49 19.97 8.86
N GLY A 145 -15.67 19.46 7.94
CA GLY A 145 -15.64 19.94 6.57
C GLY A 145 -14.60 19.24 5.72
N TYR A 146 -14.43 19.74 4.50
CA TYR A 146 -13.47 19.20 3.55
C TYR A 146 -12.03 19.31 4.10
N THR A 147 -11.27 18.22 4.01
CA THR A 147 -9.81 18.20 4.08
C THR A 147 -9.24 17.50 2.85
N PRO A 148 -8.04 17.88 2.39
CA PRO A 148 -7.34 17.18 1.32
C PRO A 148 -7.34 15.67 1.60
N GLY A 149 -7.74 14.86 0.62
CA GLY A 149 -7.77 13.40 0.74
C GLY A 149 -9.11 12.82 1.22
N VAL A 150 -10.08 13.64 1.65
CA VAL A 150 -11.38 13.14 2.13
C VAL A 150 -12.23 12.50 1.04
N VAL A 151 -12.05 12.88 -0.23
CA VAL A 151 -12.84 12.33 -1.34
C VAL A 151 -12.27 10.98 -1.76
N THR A 152 -10.95 10.91 -1.98
CA THR A 152 -10.29 9.68 -2.43
C THR A 152 -10.05 8.68 -1.32
N ALA A 153 -10.00 9.07 -0.03
CA ALA A 153 -9.88 8.13 1.08
C ALA A 153 -10.99 7.05 1.10
N PRO A 154 -12.28 7.40 1.10
CA PRO A 154 -13.37 6.42 1.09
C PRO A 154 -13.63 5.81 -0.30
N LEU A 155 -13.26 6.49 -1.39
CA LEU A 155 -13.55 6.02 -2.76
C LEU A 155 -12.44 5.17 -3.37
N VAL A 156 -11.19 5.38 -2.94
CA VAL A 156 -10.01 4.76 -3.54
C VAL A 156 -9.22 4.02 -2.47
N VAL A 157 -8.71 4.73 -1.46
CA VAL A 157 -7.73 4.21 -0.50
C VAL A 157 -8.28 3.02 0.29
N ILE A 158 -9.40 3.22 0.99
CA ILE A 158 -10.00 2.19 1.86
C ILE A 158 -10.53 1.02 1.01
N PRO A 159 -11.32 1.23 -0.06
CA PRO A 159 -11.81 0.13 -0.89
C PRO A 159 -10.68 -0.69 -1.51
N TYR A 160 -9.64 -0.02 -2.04
CA TYR A 160 -8.48 -0.70 -2.60
C TYR A 160 -7.76 -1.56 -1.55
N THR A 161 -7.46 -0.99 -0.37
CA THR A 161 -6.74 -1.73 0.68
C THR A 161 -7.54 -2.93 1.16
N VAL A 162 -8.85 -2.79 1.39
CA VAL A 162 -9.73 -3.90 1.76
C VAL A 162 -9.74 -4.99 0.70
N ARG A 163 -9.89 -4.61 -0.58
CA ARG A 163 -9.86 -5.56 -1.70
C ARG A 163 -8.50 -6.26 -1.80
N ALA A 164 -7.40 -5.55 -1.72
CA ALA A 164 -6.05 -6.10 -1.80
C ALA A 164 -5.79 -7.11 -0.68
N VAL A 165 -6.14 -6.78 0.57
CA VAL A 165 -6.02 -7.70 1.71
C VAL A 165 -6.86 -8.97 1.51
N ARG A 166 -8.09 -8.84 1.00
CA ARG A 166 -8.94 -10.00 0.68
C ARG A 166 -8.33 -10.89 -0.41
N HIS A 167 -7.75 -10.29 -1.46
CA HIS A 167 -7.04 -11.04 -2.51
C HIS A 167 -5.81 -11.77 -1.98
N LEU A 168 -5.02 -11.12 -1.11
CA LEU A 168 -3.87 -11.75 -0.45
C LEU A 168 -4.32 -12.94 0.41
N ALA A 169 -5.37 -12.76 1.20
CA ALA A 169 -5.93 -13.83 2.03
C ALA A 169 -6.44 -15.02 1.19
N ALA A 170 -7.19 -14.75 0.11
CA ALA A 170 -7.68 -15.78 -0.80
C ALA A 170 -6.54 -16.54 -1.53
N ALA A 171 -5.38 -15.92 -1.69
CA ALA A 171 -4.17 -16.53 -2.25
C ALA A 171 -3.30 -17.25 -1.20
N GLY A 172 -3.77 -17.42 0.04
CA GLY A 172 -3.01 -18.04 1.12
C GLY A 172 -1.82 -17.20 1.61
N VAL A 173 -1.86 -15.88 1.39
CA VAL A 173 -0.87 -14.91 1.87
C VAL A 173 -1.49 -14.07 3.00
N PRO A 174 -1.52 -14.58 4.24
CA PRO A 174 -2.14 -13.85 5.33
C PRO A 174 -1.37 -12.56 5.63
N VAL A 175 -2.09 -11.44 5.58
CA VAL A 175 -1.57 -10.16 6.10
C VAL A 175 -1.67 -10.23 7.62
N ARG A 176 -0.54 -10.18 8.32
CA ARG A 176 -0.51 -10.14 9.79
C ARG A 176 -0.96 -8.77 10.30
N GLY A 177 -2.27 -8.52 10.18
CA GLY A 177 -2.90 -7.21 10.35
C GLY A 177 -2.48 -6.46 11.61
N GLY A 178 -2.43 -7.11 12.77
CA GLY A 178 -2.06 -6.45 14.03
C GLY A 178 -0.62 -5.92 14.05
N ARG A 179 0.37 -6.74 13.70
CA ARG A 179 1.78 -6.31 13.64
C ARG A 179 2.02 -5.31 12.51
N ALA A 180 1.49 -5.58 11.31
CA ALA A 180 1.63 -4.67 10.17
C ALA A 180 0.96 -3.33 10.41
N ALA A 181 -0.20 -3.29 11.08
CA ALA A 181 -0.87 -2.04 11.45
C ALA A 181 -0.09 -1.26 12.49
N VAL A 182 0.40 -1.91 13.57
CA VAL A 182 1.23 -1.25 14.58
C VAL A 182 2.52 -0.71 13.94
N THR A 183 3.22 -1.54 13.18
CA THR A 183 4.43 -1.11 12.47
C THR A 183 4.15 0.01 11.47
N GLY A 184 3.07 -0.09 10.69
CA GLY A 184 2.66 0.95 9.75
C GLY A 184 2.34 2.28 10.46
N LEU A 185 1.60 2.23 11.57
CA LEU A 185 1.25 3.40 12.38
C LEU A 185 2.49 4.05 13.01
N LEU A 186 3.45 3.26 13.48
CA LEU A 186 4.70 3.76 14.06
C LEU A 186 5.66 4.31 13.01
N LEU A 187 5.79 3.63 11.86
CA LEU A 187 6.70 4.04 10.80
C LEU A 187 6.14 5.18 9.96
N PHE A 188 4.83 5.38 9.89
CA PHE A 188 4.23 6.44 9.08
C PHE A 188 4.71 7.85 9.49
N PRO A 189 4.65 8.26 10.78
CA PRO A 189 5.23 9.52 11.23
C PRO A 189 6.72 9.65 10.93
N VAL A 190 7.48 8.56 11.03
CA VAL A 190 8.92 8.51 10.75
C VAL A 190 9.17 8.72 9.26
N ALA A 191 8.44 8.04 8.39
CA ALA A 191 8.53 8.18 6.94
C ALA A 191 8.17 9.61 6.51
N VAL A 192 7.06 10.16 7.02
CA VAL A 192 6.64 11.54 6.78
C VAL A 192 7.73 12.53 7.25
N ALA A 193 8.24 12.38 8.47
CA ALA A 193 9.30 13.24 8.98
C ALA A 193 10.59 13.12 8.14
N GLY A 194 10.93 11.91 7.71
CA GLY A 194 12.07 11.60 6.85
C GLY A 194 11.98 12.27 5.49
N VAL A 195 10.87 12.09 4.76
CA VAL A 195 10.68 12.70 3.43
C VAL A 195 10.64 14.22 3.51
N HIS A 196 10.00 14.81 4.53
CA HIS A 196 10.03 16.26 4.72
C HIS A 196 11.41 16.78 5.15
N GLY A 197 12.16 16.01 5.95
CA GLY A 197 13.54 16.32 6.32
C GLY A 197 14.45 16.35 5.10
N LEU A 198 14.37 15.32 4.26
CA LEU A 198 15.13 15.22 3.02
C LEU A 198 14.71 16.28 2.01
N ALA A 199 13.40 16.53 1.85
CA ALA A 199 12.88 17.59 1.00
C ALA A 199 13.39 18.98 1.41
N ARG A 200 13.55 19.26 2.71
CA ARG A 200 14.17 20.52 3.17
C ARG A 200 15.63 20.62 2.75
N ARG A 201 16.38 19.52 2.83
CA ARG A 201 17.81 19.51 2.44
C ARG A 201 17.95 19.76 0.94
N ILE A 202 17.22 19.00 0.10
CA ILE A 202 17.19 19.19 -1.36
C ILE A 202 16.64 20.56 -1.74
N GLY A 203 15.68 21.06 -0.96
CA GLY A 203 15.05 22.35 -1.14
C GLY A 203 16.06 23.51 -1.04
N ARG A 204 16.98 23.42 -0.08
CA ARG A 204 18.01 24.44 0.20
C ARG A 204 19.18 24.44 -0.78
N THR A 205 19.39 23.35 -1.51
CA THR A 205 20.48 23.21 -2.50
C THR A 205 20.06 23.55 -3.93
N GLY A 206 18.81 23.98 -4.15
CA GLY A 206 18.36 24.46 -5.47
C GLY A 206 18.81 25.90 -5.73
N PRO A 207 18.99 26.31 -7.01
CA PRO A 207 19.35 27.69 -7.33
C PRO A 207 18.33 28.65 -6.72
N ALA A 208 18.80 29.67 -6.01
CA ALA A 208 17.94 30.77 -5.55
C ALA A 208 17.23 31.35 -6.78
N ALA A 209 15.90 31.42 -6.74
CA ALA A 209 15.16 32.19 -7.74
C ALA A 209 15.72 33.62 -7.72
N ARG A 210 16.25 34.06 -8.86
CA ARG A 210 16.69 35.44 -9.06
C ARG A 210 15.47 36.32 -8.78
N PRO A 211 15.55 37.34 -7.91
CA PRO A 211 14.46 38.30 -7.80
C PRO A 211 14.37 39.05 -9.12
N ASP A 212 13.21 38.95 -9.77
CA ASP A 212 12.89 39.72 -10.96
C ASP A 212 13.00 41.21 -10.61
N ARG A 213 13.81 41.93 -11.39
CA ARG A 213 13.98 43.39 -11.31
C ARG A 213 12.90 44.08 -12.11
#